data_AF-A0A946AZX0-F1
#
_entry.id   AF-A0A946AZX0-F1
#
_cell.length_a   1.000
_cell.length_b   1.000
_cell.length_c   1.000
_cell.angle_alpha   90.00
_cell.angle_beta   90.00
_cell.angle_gamma   90.00
#
_symmetry.space_group_name_H-M   'P 1'
#
loop_
_entity.id
_entity.type
_entity.pdbx_description
1 polymer ?
#
loop_
_entity_poly.entity_id
_entity_poly.type
_entity_poly.pdbx_seq_one_letter_code
_entity_poly.pdbx_strand_id
1 'polypeptide(L)'
;MDHFVLVGEHTVVDKQNKLMWARTDSMNDMEKWVNYQDSVDYVRTLCDKKIAGFDDWRLPTRDEMDTIYNESYALKDKFEKDIHISGCFSPGGGFSMIAQQVSGRMRTFVLNLR
;
A
#
# COMPACT_ATOMS: atom_id res chain seq x y z
N MET A 1 14.15 -14.73 0.93
CA MET A 1 13.14 -15.12 1.93
C MET A 1 12.24 -13.92 2.11
N ASP A 2 10.96 -14.04 1.77
CA ASP A 2 9.97 -12.99 1.99
C ASP A 2 9.87 -12.66 3.48
N HIS A 3 10.05 -11.38 3.82
CA HIS A 3 9.81 -10.88 5.17
C HIS A 3 8.35 -10.43 5.37
N PHE A 4 7.57 -10.38 4.28
CA PHE A 4 6.13 -10.16 4.28
C PHE A 4 5.39 -11.45 4.61
N VAL A 5 4.43 -11.36 5.51
CA VAL A 5 3.57 -12.47 5.91
C VAL A 5 2.13 -12.01 5.88
N LEU A 6 1.29 -12.72 5.12
CA LEU A 6 -0.15 -12.51 5.14
C LEU A 6 -0.72 -12.89 6.51
N VAL A 7 -1.47 -11.96 7.12
CA VAL A 7 -2.17 -12.17 8.39
C VAL A 7 -3.66 -11.92 8.16
N GLY A 8 -4.47 -12.97 8.28
CA GLY A 8 -5.90 -12.91 7.93
C GLY A 8 -6.12 -12.65 6.44
N GLU A 9 -7.30 -12.12 6.09
CA GLU A 9 -7.66 -11.90 4.68
C GLU A 9 -7.21 -10.53 4.14
N HIS A 10 -7.07 -9.54 5.01
CA HIS A 10 -6.91 -8.13 4.61
C HIS A 10 -5.61 -7.46 5.05
N THR A 11 -4.69 -8.15 5.75
CA THR A 11 -3.44 -7.52 6.26
C THR A 11 -2.20 -8.30 5.87
N VAL A 12 -1.12 -7.55 5.61
CA VAL A 12 0.22 -8.08 5.34
C VAL A 12 1.16 -7.49 6.37
N VAL A 13 1.88 -8.33 7.10
CA VAL A 13 2.83 -7.94 8.13
C VAL A 13 4.24 -8.04 7.58
N ASP A 14 4.96 -6.93 7.62
CA ASP A 14 6.39 -6.86 7.37
C ASP A 14 7.15 -7.12 8.67
N LYS A 15 7.77 -8.29 8.77
CA LYS A 15 8.53 -8.70 9.98
C LYS A 15 9.86 -7.97 10.13
N GLN A 16 10.42 -7.46 9.03
CA GLN A 16 11.73 -6.83 9.03
C GLN A 16 11.65 -5.38 9.52
N ASN A 17 10.68 -4.63 9.00
CA ASN A 17 10.47 -3.22 9.35
C ASN A 17 9.45 -3.04 10.47
N LYS A 18 8.83 -4.13 10.95
CA LYS A 18 7.76 -4.14 11.96
C LYS A 18 6.56 -3.27 11.54
N LEU A 19 6.22 -3.34 10.25
CA LEU A 19 5.12 -2.59 9.65
C LEU A 19 3.94 -3.52 9.35
N MET A 20 2.76 -2.94 9.30
CA MET A 20 1.56 -3.61 8.85
C MET A 20 0.99 -2.83 7.67
N TRP A 21 0.64 -3.56 6.63
CA TRP A 21 0.12 -3.05 5.38
C TRP A 21 -1.27 -3.60 5.11
N ALA A 22 -2.12 -2.79 4.50
CA ALA A 22 -3.37 -3.27 3.95
C ALA A 22 -3.07 -4.14 2.73
N ARG A 23 -3.78 -5.26 2.60
CA ARG A 23 -3.61 -6.17 1.46
C ARG A 23 -4.16 -5.59 0.17
N THR A 24 -5.22 -4.79 0.26
CA THR A 24 -5.88 -4.10 -0.85
C THR A 24 -5.58 -2.60 -0.83
N ASP A 25 -5.66 -2.00 -2.00
CA ASP A 25 -5.43 -0.58 -2.25
C ASP A 25 -6.65 0.06 -2.92
N SER A 26 -6.60 1.37 -3.13
CA SER A 26 -7.70 2.13 -3.73
C SER A 26 -8.09 1.64 -5.12
N MET A 27 -7.20 1.03 -5.91
CA MET A 27 -7.60 0.46 -7.20
C MET A 27 -8.36 -0.87 -7.03
N ASN A 28 -8.04 -1.65 -6.00
CA ASN A 28 -8.79 -2.86 -5.66
C ASN A 28 -10.21 -2.52 -5.15
N ASP A 29 -10.31 -1.52 -4.27
CA ASP A 29 -11.57 -1.18 -3.58
C ASP A 29 -12.44 -0.18 -4.36
N MET A 30 -11.84 0.79 -5.05
CA MET A 30 -12.55 1.87 -5.76
C MET A 30 -12.39 1.82 -7.28
N GLU A 31 -11.51 0.96 -7.81
CA GLU A 31 -11.17 0.87 -9.24
C GLU A 31 -10.80 2.22 -9.89
N LYS A 32 -10.31 3.16 -9.07
CA LYS A 32 -10.01 4.53 -9.48
C LYS A 32 -8.60 4.95 -9.05
N TRP A 33 -7.98 5.76 -9.91
CA TRP A 33 -6.75 6.48 -9.56
C TRP A 33 -7.08 7.60 -8.58
N VAL A 34 -6.39 7.60 -7.45
CA VAL A 34 -6.56 8.59 -6.38
C VAL A 34 -5.39 9.56 -6.38
N ASN A 35 -5.68 10.84 -6.10
CA ASN A 35 -4.66 11.80 -5.73
C ASN A 35 -4.37 11.72 -4.23
N TYR A 36 -3.42 12.51 -3.73
CA TYR A 36 -3.07 12.53 -2.29
C TYR A 36 -4.28 12.74 -1.37
N GLN A 37 -5.18 13.67 -1.70
CA GLN A 37 -6.35 13.98 -0.88
C GLN A 37 -7.32 12.80 -0.83
N ASP A 38 -7.56 12.17 -1.99
CA ASP A 38 -8.34 10.93 -2.08
C ASP A 38 -7.66 9.77 -1.34
N SER A 39 -6.32 9.67 -1.35
CA SER A 39 -5.60 8.63 -0.60
C SER A 39 -5.76 8.81 0.92
N VAL A 40 -5.73 10.05 1.41
CA VAL A 40 -6.00 10.33 2.83
C VAL A 40 -7.44 9.96 3.18
N ASP A 41 -8.39 10.27 2.31
CA ASP A 41 -9.81 9.91 2.51
C ASP A 41 -10.06 8.41 2.46
N TYR A 42 -9.38 7.71 1.56
CA TYR A 42 -9.38 6.25 1.47
C TYR A 42 -8.90 5.62 2.78
N VAL A 43 -7.77 6.09 3.32
CA VAL A 43 -7.25 5.61 4.61
C VAL A 43 -8.24 5.88 5.74
N ARG A 44 -8.87 7.07 5.78
CA ARG A 44 -9.93 7.36 6.78
C ARG A 44 -11.10 6.40 6.66
N THR A 45 -11.49 6.05 5.43
CA THR A 45 -12.54 5.06 5.19
C THR A 45 -12.12 3.67 5.67
N LEU A 46 -10.85 3.27 5.50
CA LEU A 46 -10.33 2.01 6.05
C LEU A 46 -10.42 1.99 7.58
N CYS A 47 -10.08 3.11 8.24
CA CYS A 47 -10.18 3.27 9.68
C CYS A 47 -11.64 3.19 10.15
N ASP A 48 -12.55 3.90 9.48
CA ASP A 48 -13.98 3.92 9.82
C ASP A 48 -14.62 2.54 9.66
N LYS A 49 -14.27 1.83 8.58
CA LYS A 49 -14.67 0.44 8.34
C LYS A 49 -13.99 -0.57 9.27
N LYS A 50 -13.00 -0.15 10.05
CA LYS A 50 -12.15 -1.01 10.88
C LYS A 50 -11.66 -2.22 10.11
N ILE A 51 -11.08 -2.00 8.93
CA ILE A 51 -10.59 -3.11 8.10
C ILE A 51 -9.57 -3.90 8.91
N ALA A 52 -9.77 -5.23 8.93
CA ALA A 52 -9.04 -6.18 9.76
C ALA A 52 -9.09 -5.91 11.28
N GLY A 53 -10.07 -5.14 11.75
CA GLY A 53 -10.23 -4.78 13.16
C GLY A 53 -9.39 -3.58 13.62
N PHE A 54 -8.70 -2.89 12.71
CA PHE A 54 -7.82 -1.75 13.03
C PHE A 54 -8.40 -0.44 12.52
N ASP A 55 -8.33 0.62 13.35
CA ASP A 55 -8.70 2.00 12.99
C ASP A 55 -7.52 2.99 12.95
N ASP A 56 -6.29 2.48 13.04
CA ASP A 56 -5.05 3.25 13.03
C ASP A 56 -4.31 3.22 11.67
N TRP A 57 -5.04 3.00 10.57
CA TRP A 57 -4.44 3.02 9.24
C TRP A 57 -3.91 4.43 8.89
N ARG A 58 -2.73 4.49 8.28
CA ARG A 58 -2.11 5.73 7.81
C ARG A 58 -1.42 5.53 6.46
N LEU A 59 -1.16 6.63 5.77
CA LEU A 59 -0.27 6.60 4.60
C LEU A 59 1.17 6.30 5.06
N PRO A 60 1.94 5.54 4.27
CA PRO A 60 3.33 5.24 4.58
C PRO A 60 4.20 6.48 4.41
N THR A 61 5.28 6.56 5.17
CA THR A 61 6.35 7.54 4.92
C THR A 61 7.18 7.13 3.70
N ARG A 62 8.03 8.04 3.22
CA ARG A 62 8.90 7.77 2.08
C ARG A 62 9.84 6.59 2.33
N ASP A 63 10.41 6.49 3.52
CA ASP A 63 11.32 5.41 3.91
C ASP A 63 10.59 4.07 3.99
N GLU A 64 9.39 4.03 4.59
CA GLU A 64 8.55 2.81 4.64
C GLU A 64 8.07 2.36 3.26
N MET A 65 7.84 3.32 2.37
CA MET A 65 7.43 3.06 0.99
C MET A 65 8.54 2.39 0.16
N ASP A 66 9.80 2.66 0.46
CA ASP A 66 10.93 2.02 -0.21
C ASP A 66 11.03 0.53 0.18
N THR A 67 10.64 0.17 1.41
CA THR A 67 10.80 -1.20 1.92
C THR A 67 9.85 -2.22 1.29
N ILE A 68 8.71 -1.79 0.75
CA ILE A 68 7.75 -2.66 0.07
C ILE A 68 8.14 -2.95 -1.38
N TYR A 69 8.92 -2.06 -2.01
CA TYR A 69 9.40 -2.27 -3.36
C TYR A 69 10.62 -3.16 -3.38
N ASN A 70 10.57 -4.22 -4.19
CA ASN A 70 11.71 -5.08 -4.43
C ASN A 70 11.62 -5.70 -5.82
N GLU A 71 12.64 -5.44 -6.64
CA GLU A 71 12.77 -5.93 -8.02
C GLU A 71 12.64 -7.45 -8.16
N SER A 72 12.95 -8.22 -7.11
CA SER A 72 12.81 -9.68 -7.11
C SER A 72 11.35 -10.15 -7.07
N TYR A 73 10.43 -9.26 -6.71
CA TYR A 73 9.01 -9.58 -6.70
C TYR A 73 8.35 -9.31 -8.05
N ALA A 74 7.31 -10.09 -8.32
CA ALA A 74 6.46 -9.95 -9.49
C ALA A 74 5.02 -10.29 -9.09
N LEU A 75 4.22 -9.26 -8.85
CA LEU A 75 2.77 -9.34 -8.69
C LEU A 75 2.09 -8.69 -9.89
N LYS A 76 0.86 -9.05 -10.22
CA LYS A 76 0.12 -8.44 -11.34
C LYS A 76 -0.77 -7.30 -10.87
N ASP A 77 -0.62 -6.14 -11.49
CA ASP A 77 -1.51 -4.99 -11.30
C ASP A 77 -2.85 -5.20 -12.02
N LYS A 78 -3.78 -4.24 -11.91
CA LYS A 78 -5.08 -4.28 -12.61
C LYS A 78 -4.97 -4.43 -14.13
N PHE A 79 -3.84 -4.04 -14.71
CA PHE A 79 -3.56 -4.07 -16.15
C PHE A 79 -2.71 -5.28 -16.56
N GLU A 80 -2.65 -6.30 -15.71
CA GLU A 80 -1.86 -7.53 -15.90
C GLU A 80 -0.35 -7.31 -16.06
N LYS A 81 0.14 -6.11 -15.70
CA LYS A 81 1.55 -5.77 -15.71
C LYS A 81 2.20 -6.18 -14.41
N ASP A 82 3.47 -6.56 -14.51
CA ASP A 82 4.25 -6.95 -13.36
C ASP A 82 4.61 -5.70 -12.53
N ILE A 83 4.39 -5.81 -11.22
CA ILE A 83 4.77 -4.85 -10.19
C ILE A 83 5.67 -5.55 -9.18
N HIS A 84 6.65 -4.81 -8.70
CA HIS A 84 7.75 -5.27 -7.86
C HIS A 84 7.39 -5.25 -6.37
N ILE A 85 6.28 -5.90 -6.00
CA ILE A 85 5.81 -6.06 -4.62
C ILE A 85 5.47 -7.51 -4.30
N SER A 86 5.56 -7.89 -3.02
CA SER A 86 5.38 -9.29 -2.58
C SER A 86 4.02 -9.87 -3.01
N GLY A 87 4.00 -11.17 -3.33
CA GLY A 87 2.78 -11.91 -3.65
C GLY A 87 1.77 -12.03 -2.50
N CYS A 88 2.12 -11.56 -1.29
CA CYS A 88 1.19 -11.47 -0.17
C CYS A 88 0.09 -10.42 -0.40
N PHE A 89 0.36 -9.39 -1.20
CA PHE A 89 -0.61 -8.35 -1.56
C PHE A 89 -1.65 -8.88 -2.55
N SER A 90 -2.81 -8.21 -2.61
CA SER A 90 -3.85 -8.61 -3.56
C SER A 90 -3.46 -8.23 -4.99
N PRO A 91 -3.50 -9.16 -5.95
CA PRO A 91 -3.33 -8.81 -7.35
C PRO A 91 -4.48 -7.90 -7.82
N GLY A 92 -4.26 -7.15 -8.89
CA GLY A 92 -5.25 -6.20 -9.40
C GLY A 92 -5.18 -4.80 -8.76
N GLY A 93 -4.15 -4.55 -7.94
CA GLY A 93 -3.89 -3.25 -7.36
C GLY A 93 -3.35 -2.21 -8.34
N GLY A 94 -3.15 -1.00 -7.83
CA GLY A 94 -2.48 0.07 -8.55
C GLY A 94 -0.96 -0.17 -8.67
N PHE A 95 -0.36 0.40 -9.70
CA PHE A 95 1.11 0.39 -9.87
C PHE A 95 1.82 1.56 -9.19
N SER A 96 1.09 2.44 -8.50
CA SER A 96 1.67 3.58 -7.82
C SER A 96 1.16 3.70 -6.39
N MET A 97 2.03 4.19 -5.52
CA MET A 97 1.74 4.38 -4.11
C MET A 97 2.14 5.79 -3.70
N ILE A 98 1.33 6.42 -2.86
CA ILE A 98 1.52 7.81 -2.43
C ILE A 98 1.99 7.86 -0.98
N ALA A 99 3.09 8.57 -0.74
CA ALA A 99 3.63 8.74 0.60
C ALA A 99 2.89 9.84 1.35
N GLN A 100 2.80 9.69 2.68
CA GLN A 100 2.29 10.71 3.59
C GLN A 100 3.08 12.01 3.42
N GLN A 101 2.39 13.14 3.29
CA GLN A 101 3.04 14.44 3.33
C GLN A 101 3.44 14.76 4.77
N VAL A 102 4.71 15.12 4.95
CA VAL A 102 5.22 15.60 6.22
C VAL A 102 5.05 17.13 6.28
N SER A 103 4.49 17.62 7.39
CA SER A 103 4.30 19.05 7.63
C SER A 103 5.62 19.80 7.45
N GLY A 104 5.64 20.80 6.56
CA GLY A 104 6.83 21.58 6.19
C GLY A 104 7.46 21.21 4.84
N ARG A 105 7.03 20.14 4.16
CA ARG A 105 7.44 19.80 2.79
C ARG A 105 6.23 19.68 1.87
N MET A 106 6.02 20.63 0.97
CA MET A 106 4.91 20.64 -0.03
C MET A 106 5.06 19.61 -1.17
N ARG A 107 5.88 18.56 -1.02
CA ARG A 107 6.11 17.58 -2.09
C ARG A 107 5.42 16.27 -1.78
N THR A 108 4.45 15.90 -2.61
CA THR A 108 3.89 14.55 -2.66
C THR A 108 4.90 13.63 -3.33
N PHE A 109 5.27 12.55 -2.67
CA PHE A 109 6.09 11.49 -3.26
C PHE A 109 5.18 10.38 -3.75
N VAL A 110 5.43 9.94 -4.98
CA VAL A 110 4.73 8.82 -5.60
C VAL A 110 5.79 7.82 -6.01
N LEU A 111 5.74 6.62 -5.45
CA LEU A 111 6.58 5.51 -5.87
C LEU A 111 5.89 4.77 -7.00
N ASN A 112 6.66 4.47 -8.04
CA ASN A 112 6.23 3.58 -9.10
C ASN A 112 6.68 2.15 -8.75
N LEU A 113 5.75 1.22 -8.81
CA LEU A 113 5.97 -0.19 -8.50
C LEU A 113 6.27 -1.01 -9.76
N ARG A 114 6.16 -0.43 -10.95
CA ARG A 114 6.61 -1.03 -12.23
C ARG A 114 8.08 -0.76 -12.50
#